data_AF-A0A6N6P3I7-F1
#
_entry.id   AF-A0A6N6P3I7-F1
#
_cell.length_a   1.000
_cell.length_b   1.000
_cell.length_c   1.000
_cell.angle_alpha   90.00
_cell.angle_beta   90.00
_cell.angle_gamma   90.00
#
_symmetry.space_group_name_H-M   'P 1'
#
loop_
_entity.id
_entity.type
_entity.pdbx_description
1 polymer ?
#
loop_
_entity_poly.entity_id
_entity_poly.type
_entity_poly.pdbx_seq_one_letter_code
_entity_poly.pdbx_strand_id
1 'polypeptide(L)'
;MSKIPETDNRMEKIVSLCKRRGIIFQSSEIYGGIGGFWDYGPLGAELKRNLRDTWWRAMTRDREDVVGLDATIIMHPAVWKASGHVDTFADLMRECTITNKRVRADHVDPQAGSVIRFTGARAATPNGSESTWHLDRSFTLLMKQGEHIESFRKRVRQLIAQNAGAAAGKPEDIELLGEEKIDVVEGSVDFHPESGGLLNEARPFNLMLKTYIGPTATENDVAYLRPETAQAIFAQFRNVCDSSRVKVPFG
;
A
#
# COMPACT_ATOMS: atom_id res chain seq x y z
N MET A 1 24.27 20.00 -25.52
CA MET A 1 24.27 19.04 -24.39
C MET A 1 23.27 19.53 -23.36
N SER A 2 22.05 18.98 -23.34
CA SER A 2 21.08 19.31 -22.28
C SER A 2 21.58 18.69 -20.99
N LYS A 3 21.77 19.52 -19.95
CA LYS A 3 22.06 19.02 -18.60
C LYS A 3 20.95 18.06 -18.20
N ILE A 4 21.33 16.84 -17.83
CA ILE A 4 20.46 15.89 -17.14
C ILE A 4 19.94 16.63 -15.89
N PRO A 5 18.62 16.64 -15.60
CA PRO A 5 18.12 17.29 -14.40
C PRO A 5 18.82 16.70 -13.18
N GLU A 6 19.43 17.54 -12.34
CA GLU A 6 19.83 17.10 -11.00
C GLU A 6 18.57 16.54 -10.34
N THR A 7 18.62 15.26 -9.97
CA THR A 7 17.59 14.64 -9.15
C THR A 7 17.46 15.47 -7.88
N ASP A 8 16.33 16.16 -7.71
CA ASP A 8 16.07 17.06 -6.60
C ASP A 8 16.06 16.28 -5.27
N ASN A 9 17.24 16.11 -4.69
CA ASN A 9 17.47 15.42 -3.43
C ASN A 9 17.11 16.32 -2.23
N ARG A 10 16.07 17.14 -2.36
CA ARG A 10 15.58 17.97 -1.28
C ARG A 10 14.76 17.16 -0.29
N MET A 11 13.97 16.19 -0.78
CA MET A 11 13.16 15.34 0.09
C MET A 11 14.02 14.47 1.02
N GLU A 12 15.06 13.80 0.51
CA GLU A 12 15.90 12.95 1.38
C GLU A 12 16.67 13.81 2.40
N LYS A 13 17.08 15.03 2.03
CA LYS A 13 17.67 16.01 2.97
C LYS A 13 16.70 16.37 4.10
N ILE A 14 15.41 16.58 3.80
CA ILE A 14 14.37 16.87 4.80
C ILE A 14 14.16 15.65 5.71
N VAL A 15 13.98 14.46 5.14
CA VAL A 15 13.81 13.20 5.90
C VAL A 15 14.99 12.98 6.84
N SER A 16 16.21 13.16 6.33
CA SER A 16 17.45 13.02 7.10
C SER A 16 17.54 14.05 8.24
N LEU A 17 17.12 15.30 8.01
CA LEU A 17 17.06 16.32 9.05
C LEU A 17 16.03 15.96 10.14
N CYS A 18 14.81 15.56 9.75
CA CYS A 18 13.75 15.17 10.68
C CYS A 18 14.20 14.04 11.60
N LYS A 19 14.87 13.01 11.05
CA LYS A 19 15.41 11.91 11.84
C LYS A 19 16.53 12.38 12.78
N ARG A 20 17.54 13.10 12.26
CA ARG A 20 18.69 13.56 13.08
C ARG A 20 18.29 14.53 14.20
N ARG A 21 17.23 15.32 14.02
CA ARG A 21 16.79 16.33 14.99
C ARG A 21 15.66 15.86 15.89
N GLY A 22 15.24 14.61 15.81
CA GLY A 22 14.19 14.08 16.68
C GLY A 22 12.81 14.68 16.39
N ILE A 23 12.49 14.88 15.11
CA ILE A 23 11.18 15.37 14.66
C ILE A 23 10.28 14.17 14.34
N ILE A 24 10.69 13.29 13.42
CA ILE A 24 9.91 12.10 13.03
C ILE A 24 10.86 10.91 12.86
N PHE A 25 10.41 9.72 13.27
CA PHE A 25 11.09 8.43 13.13
C PHE A 25 10.21 7.40 12.42
N GLN A 26 10.84 6.38 11.83
CA GLN A 26 10.11 5.22 11.36
C GLN A 26 9.55 4.46 12.57
N SER A 27 8.23 4.22 12.60
CA SER A 27 7.63 3.44 13.70
C SER A 27 8.25 2.05 13.76
N SER A 28 8.56 1.59 14.97
CA SER A 28 9.13 0.25 15.23
C SER A 28 10.44 -0.03 14.51
N GLU A 29 11.29 0.99 14.31
CA GLU A 29 12.52 0.90 13.49
C GLU A 29 13.45 -0.27 13.88
N ILE A 30 13.65 -0.54 15.17
CA ILE A 30 14.53 -1.64 15.64
C ILE A 30 14.02 -3.04 15.28
N TYR A 31 12.75 -3.16 14.90
CA TYR A 31 12.11 -4.40 14.46
C TYR A 31 11.94 -4.46 12.93
N GLY A 32 12.61 -3.57 12.19
CA GLY A 32 12.51 -3.48 10.72
C GLY A 32 11.49 -2.45 10.22
N GLY A 33 10.73 -1.83 11.13
CA GLY A 33 9.74 -0.82 10.81
C GLY A 33 8.45 -1.35 10.20
N ILE A 34 7.44 -0.48 10.11
CA ILE A 34 6.17 -0.77 9.45
C ILE A 34 5.80 0.38 8.51
N GLY A 35 5.74 0.08 7.21
CA GLY A 35 5.46 1.06 6.17
C GLY A 35 4.12 1.76 6.40
N GLY A 36 4.09 3.08 6.24
CA GLY A 36 2.89 3.90 6.45
C GLY A 36 2.69 4.41 7.89
N PHE A 37 3.56 4.05 8.83
CA PHE A 37 3.47 4.52 10.23
C PHE A 37 4.78 5.17 10.69
N TRP A 38 4.65 6.27 11.42
CA TRP A 38 5.76 7.07 11.91
C TRP A 38 5.50 7.60 13.32
N ASP A 39 6.57 7.73 14.10
CA ASP A 39 6.54 8.25 15.46
C ASP A 39 7.08 9.68 15.51
N TYR A 40 6.41 10.56 16.25
CA TYR A 40 6.89 11.92 16.50
C TYR A 40 7.93 11.90 17.63
N GLY A 41 9.15 12.36 17.35
CA GLY A 41 10.18 12.56 18.36
C GLY A 41 9.92 13.80 19.23
N PRO A 42 10.81 14.14 20.18
CA PRO A 42 10.59 15.23 21.14
C PRO A 42 10.23 16.57 20.50
N LEU A 43 10.96 17.00 19.47
CA LEU A 43 10.68 18.27 18.78
C LEU A 43 9.42 18.18 17.91
N GLY A 44 9.18 17.01 17.28
CA GLY A 44 8.01 16.79 16.45
C GLY A 44 6.71 16.78 17.25
N ALA A 45 6.74 16.23 18.47
CA ALA A 45 5.60 16.20 19.38
C ALA A 45 5.17 17.61 19.80
N GLU A 46 6.13 18.46 20.17
CA GLU A 46 5.87 19.87 20.50
C GLU A 46 5.39 20.66 19.28
N LEU A 47 6.02 20.47 18.12
CA LEU A 47 5.58 21.12 16.87
C LEU A 47 4.14 20.73 16.52
N LYS A 48 3.82 19.43 16.56
CA LYS A 48 2.46 18.91 16.29
C LYS A 48 1.45 19.48 17.27
N ARG A 49 1.78 19.54 18.57
CA ARG A 49 0.91 20.11 19.60
C ARG A 49 0.65 21.59 19.36
N ASN A 50 1.71 22.38 19.15
CA ASN A 50 1.59 23.81 18.88
C ASN A 50 0.73 24.09 17.64
N LEU A 51 0.90 23.32 16.56
CA LEU A 51 0.09 23.45 15.36
C LEU A 51 -1.38 23.12 15.62
N ARG A 52 -1.64 22.00 16.30
CA ARG A 52 -3.01 21.57 16.65
C ARG A 52 -3.70 22.58 17.55
N ASP A 53 -3.01 23.09 18.57
CA ASP A 53 -3.60 24.01 19.54
C ASP A 53 -3.85 25.39 18.91
N THR A 54 -2.96 25.83 18.00
CA THR A 54 -3.18 27.04 17.18
C THR A 54 -4.40 26.88 16.28
N TRP A 55 -4.52 25.76 15.57
CA TRP A 55 -5.67 25.46 14.72
C TRP A 55 -6.97 25.37 15.54
N TRP A 56 -6.95 24.67 16.67
CA TRP A 56 -8.12 24.53 17.53
C TRP A 56 -8.60 25.88 18.05
N ARG A 57 -7.68 26.74 18.49
CA ARG A 57 -8.00 28.10 18.91
C ARG A 57 -8.65 28.89 17.77
N ALA A 58 -7.99 28.95 16.61
CA ALA A 58 -8.47 29.71 15.46
C ALA A 58 -9.85 29.23 14.98
N MET A 59 -10.12 27.93 15.06
CA MET A 59 -11.37 27.34 14.59
C MET A 59 -12.50 27.41 15.62
N THR A 60 -12.24 27.19 16.91
CA THR A 60 -13.31 26.97 17.92
C THR A 60 -13.37 28.02 19.03
N ARG A 61 -12.30 28.81 19.22
CA ARG A 61 -12.25 29.85 20.29
C ARG A 61 -12.33 31.25 19.73
N ASP A 62 -11.69 31.48 18.59
CA ASP A 62 -11.68 32.79 17.93
C ASP A 62 -12.90 32.95 16.98
N ARG A 63 -13.72 31.90 16.82
CA ARG A 63 -14.98 31.91 16.07
C ARG A 63 -16.16 31.60 17.00
N GLU A 64 -17.27 32.29 16.77
CA GLU A 64 -18.51 32.10 17.54
C GLU A 64 -19.44 31.05 16.90
N ASP A 65 -19.17 30.65 15.66
CA ASP A 65 -20.03 29.80 14.83
C ASP A 65 -19.51 28.37 14.69
N VAL A 66 -18.49 27.96 15.46
CA VAL A 66 -17.90 26.61 15.40
C VAL A 66 -17.73 26.03 16.80
N VAL A 67 -18.22 24.82 17.02
CA VAL A 67 -18.17 24.12 18.30
C VAL A 67 -17.20 22.94 18.28
N GLY A 68 -16.42 22.81 19.35
CA GLY A 68 -15.46 21.71 19.49
C GLY A 68 -16.11 20.38 19.85
N LEU A 69 -15.69 19.31 19.18
CA LEU A 69 -16.07 17.93 19.50
C LEU A 69 -14.82 17.03 19.45
N ASP A 70 -14.69 16.12 20.41
CA ASP A 70 -13.76 14.99 20.33
C ASP A 70 -14.54 13.69 20.48
N ALA A 71 -14.26 12.74 19.60
CA ALA A 71 -15.04 11.52 19.46
C ALA A 71 -14.13 10.30 19.34
N THR A 72 -14.67 9.13 19.68
CA THR A 72 -13.95 7.86 19.62
C THR A 72 -13.46 7.52 18.20
N ILE A 73 -12.35 6.80 18.12
CA ILE A 73 -11.82 6.26 16.85
C ILE A 73 -12.70 5.12 16.34
N ILE A 74 -13.16 4.27 17.27
CA ILE A 74 -14.04 3.14 16.98
C ILE A 74 -15.48 3.60 17.11
N MET A 75 -16.27 3.35 16.07
CA MET A 75 -17.69 3.69 16.00
C MET A 75 -18.51 2.46 15.58
N HIS A 76 -19.80 2.49 15.87
CA HIS A 76 -20.72 1.41 15.51
C HIS A 76 -20.70 1.14 13.98
N PRO A 77 -20.60 -0.12 13.52
CA PRO A 77 -20.46 -0.45 12.10
C PRO A 77 -21.55 0.14 11.18
N ALA A 78 -22.76 0.25 11.71
CA ALA A 78 -23.89 0.85 10.99
C ALA A 78 -23.61 2.28 10.50
N VAL A 79 -22.75 3.05 11.19
CA VAL A 79 -22.35 4.40 10.75
C VAL A 79 -21.58 4.33 9.42
N TRP A 80 -20.66 3.37 9.30
CA TRP A 80 -19.85 3.18 8.09
C TRP A 80 -20.65 2.58 6.94
N LYS A 81 -21.67 1.78 7.25
CA LYS A 81 -22.62 1.29 6.24
C LYS A 81 -23.53 2.41 5.75
N ALA A 82 -24.10 3.20 6.65
CA ALA A 82 -24.99 4.31 6.31
C ALA A 82 -24.29 5.41 5.51
N SER A 83 -23.01 5.68 5.81
CA SER A 83 -22.18 6.63 5.05
C SER A 83 -21.62 6.07 3.73
N GLY A 84 -21.84 4.77 3.43
CA GLY A 84 -21.36 4.12 2.21
C GLY A 84 -19.90 3.65 2.24
N HIS A 85 -19.14 3.91 3.32
CA HIS A 85 -17.73 3.55 3.42
C HIS A 85 -17.49 2.03 3.35
N VAL A 86 -18.39 1.22 3.92
CA VAL A 86 -18.26 -0.25 3.84
C VAL A 86 -18.26 -0.74 2.39
N ASP A 87 -19.03 -0.09 1.52
CA ASP A 87 -19.27 -0.56 0.16
C ASP A 87 -18.37 0.13 -0.88
N THR A 88 -18.01 1.39 -0.65
CA THR A 88 -17.39 2.25 -1.67
C THR A 88 -16.01 2.76 -1.31
N PHE A 89 -15.59 2.71 -0.04
CA PHE A 89 -14.28 3.19 0.39
C PHE A 89 -13.18 2.17 0.10
N ALA A 90 -12.91 1.98 -1.19
CA ALA A 90 -11.98 1.00 -1.70
C ALA A 90 -11.14 1.56 -2.84
N ASP A 91 -9.85 1.20 -2.85
CA ASP A 91 -8.98 1.40 -4.01
C ASP A 91 -9.05 0.16 -4.90
N LEU A 92 -8.94 0.37 -6.22
CA LEU A 92 -8.76 -0.72 -7.16
C LEU A 92 -7.31 -1.21 -7.09
N MET A 93 -7.13 -2.46 -6.67
CA MET A 93 -5.81 -3.09 -6.53
C MET A 93 -5.64 -4.17 -7.59
N ARG A 94 -4.44 -4.29 -8.13
CA ARG A 94 -4.00 -5.41 -8.98
C ARG A 94 -2.89 -6.17 -8.26
N GLU A 95 -2.83 -7.47 -8.49
CA GLU A 95 -1.86 -8.38 -7.89
C GLU A 95 -0.98 -9.00 -8.98
N CYS A 96 0.33 -9.04 -8.74
CA CYS A 96 1.27 -9.69 -9.63
C CYS A 96 1.10 -11.21 -9.55
N THR A 97 0.86 -11.83 -10.70
CA THR A 97 0.62 -13.29 -10.84
C THR A 97 1.81 -14.16 -10.38
N ILE A 98 3.00 -13.58 -10.25
CA ILE A 98 4.22 -14.29 -9.84
C ILE A 98 4.57 -14.03 -8.38
N THR A 99 4.57 -12.77 -7.94
CA THR A 99 5.09 -12.41 -6.60
C THR A 99 4.00 -12.17 -5.56
N ASN A 100 2.72 -12.20 -5.95
CA ASN A 100 1.55 -11.82 -5.13
C ASN A 100 1.64 -10.41 -4.53
N LYS A 101 2.58 -9.58 -5.01
CA LYS A 101 2.70 -8.18 -4.62
C LYS A 101 1.54 -7.42 -5.23
N ARG A 102 0.93 -6.56 -4.41
CA ARG A 102 -0.23 -5.75 -4.82
C ARG A 102 0.21 -4.32 -5.11
N VAL A 103 -0.37 -3.76 -6.15
CA VAL A 103 -0.19 -2.37 -6.56
C VAL A 103 -1.55 -1.75 -6.79
N ARG A 104 -1.65 -0.45 -6.51
CA ARG A 104 -2.82 0.35 -6.88
C ARG A 104 -2.91 0.45 -8.40
N ALA A 105 -4.09 0.15 -8.96
CA ALA A 105 -4.30 0.07 -10.39
C ALA A 105 -4.02 1.41 -11.10
N ASP A 106 -4.28 2.53 -10.42
CA ASP A 106 -4.06 3.90 -10.89
C ASP A 106 -2.63 4.40 -10.72
N HIS A 107 -1.77 3.67 -10.00
CA HIS A 107 -0.37 4.03 -9.75
C HIS A 107 0.63 3.22 -10.60
N VAL A 108 0.15 2.43 -11.57
CA VAL A 108 1.03 1.68 -12.46
C VAL A 108 1.45 2.56 -13.62
N ASP A 109 2.72 2.97 -13.64
CA ASP A 109 3.27 3.74 -14.75
C ASP A 109 3.26 2.94 -16.06
N PRO A 110 3.00 3.59 -17.22
CA PRO A 110 3.12 2.97 -18.53
C PRO A 110 4.53 2.43 -18.79
N GLN A 111 4.62 1.17 -19.20
CA GLN A 111 5.89 0.48 -19.45
C GLN A 111 6.00 0.01 -20.90
N ALA A 112 7.23 0.01 -21.42
CA ALA A 112 7.56 -0.51 -22.75
C ALA A 112 8.55 -1.67 -22.65
N GLY A 113 8.40 -2.67 -23.52
CA GLY A 113 9.25 -3.86 -23.48
C GLY A 113 8.75 -5.03 -24.31
N SER A 114 9.49 -6.14 -24.23
CA SER A 114 9.08 -7.41 -24.87
C SER A 114 8.33 -8.27 -23.85
N VAL A 115 7.15 -8.76 -24.23
CA VAL A 115 6.34 -9.66 -23.43
C VAL A 115 6.79 -11.09 -23.68
N ILE A 116 7.24 -11.77 -22.63
CA ILE A 116 7.73 -13.14 -22.69
C ILE A 116 6.86 -14.02 -21.80
N ARG A 117 6.37 -15.11 -22.37
CA ARG A 117 5.62 -16.15 -21.67
C ARG A 117 6.49 -17.37 -21.48
N PHE A 118 6.28 -18.01 -20.34
CA PHE A 118 6.86 -19.30 -19.99
C PHE A 118 5.72 -20.28 -19.75
N THR A 119 5.91 -21.55 -20.12
CA THR A 119 4.93 -22.62 -19.87
C THR A 119 5.05 -23.18 -18.46
N GLY A 120 6.21 -23.01 -17.82
CA GLY A 120 6.46 -23.43 -16.44
C GLY A 120 7.90 -23.20 -16.00
N ALA A 121 8.24 -23.70 -14.82
CA ALA A 121 9.60 -23.74 -14.32
C ALA A 121 9.82 -25.00 -13.47
N ARG A 122 11.03 -25.53 -13.42
CA ARG A 122 11.38 -26.67 -12.56
C ARG A 122 12.73 -26.44 -11.88
N ALA A 123 12.90 -27.02 -10.69
CA ALA A 123 14.23 -27.11 -10.11
C ALA A 123 15.06 -28.13 -10.92
N ALA A 124 16.27 -27.75 -11.32
CA ALA A 124 17.23 -28.67 -11.90
C ALA A 124 17.72 -29.60 -10.79
N THR A 125 17.71 -30.91 -11.05
CA THR A 125 18.28 -31.86 -10.09
C THR A 125 19.75 -32.10 -10.40
N PRO A 126 20.64 -32.00 -9.41
CA PRO A 126 21.97 -32.55 -9.55
C PRO A 126 21.82 -34.07 -9.48
N ASN A 127 22.00 -34.75 -10.62
CA ASN A 127 22.14 -36.21 -10.75
C ASN A 127 20.88 -37.08 -10.90
N GLY A 128 19.78 -36.57 -11.46
CA GLY A 128 18.72 -37.45 -11.99
C GLY A 128 17.82 -38.13 -10.95
N SER A 129 17.81 -37.68 -9.69
CA SER A 129 16.62 -37.89 -8.85
C SER A 129 15.52 -36.93 -9.29
N GLU A 130 14.25 -37.31 -9.13
CA GLU A 130 13.11 -36.44 -9.46
C GLU A 130 13.20 -35.12 -8.69
N SER A 131 12.96 -34.00 -9.40
CA SER A 131 12.91 -32.68 -8.78
C SER A 131 11.70 -32.61 -7.89
N THR A 132 11.86 -32.10 -6.67
CA THR A 132 10.77 -32.02 -5.70
C THR A 132 9.83 -30.83 -5.97
N TRP A 133 10.21 -29.90 -6.87
CA TRP A 133 9.44 -28.69 -7.13
C TRP A 133 9.29 -28.37 -8.62
N HIS A 134 8.03 -28.27 -9.03
CA HIS A 134 7.62 -27.93 -10.39
C HIS A 134 6.55 -26.83 -10.33
N LEU A 135 6.64 -25.90 -11.28
CA LEU A 135 5.64 -24.85 -11.51
C LEU A 135 4.94 -25.15 -12.83
N ASP A 136 3.87 -25.93 -12.76
CA ASP A 136 3.08 -26.38 -13.91
C ASP A 136 1.98 -25.37 -14.27
N ARG A 137 2.32 -24.08 -14.27
CA ARG A 137 1.43 -23.00 -14.73
C ARG A 137 2.20 -22.05 -15.63
N SER A 138 1.56 -21.62 -16.72
CA SER A 138 2.16 -20.59 -17.56
C SER A 138 2.14 -19.24 -16.85
N PHE A 139 3.22 -18.48 -17.00
CA PHE A 139 3.34 -17.13 -16.45
C PHE A 139 3.98 -16.19 -17.46
N THR A 140 3.65 -14.91 -17.36
CA THR A 140 4.06 -13.88 -18.32
C THR A 140 4.78 -12.76 -17.60
N LEU A 141 5.92 -12.32 -18.14
CA LEU A 141 6.65 -11.17 -17.66
C LEU A 141 7.02 -10.22 -18.81
N LEU A 142 7.17 -8.95 -18.45
CA LEU A 142 7.75 -7.92 -19.28
C LEU A 142 9.27 -7.87 -19.09
N MET A 143 9.99 -8.03 -20.19
CA MET A 143 11.40 -7.66 -20.31
C MET A 143 11.47 -6.18 -20.65
N LYS A 144 12.08 -5.37 -19.78
CA LYS A 144 12.09 -3.91 -19.93
C LYS A 144 12.84 -3.50 -21.20
N GLN A 145 12.45 -2.39 -21.81
CA GLN A 145 13.14 -1.86 -22.98
C GLN A 145 14.64 -1.65 -22.68
N GLY A 146 15.52 -2.26 -23.48
CA GLY A 146 16.97 -2.22 -23.29
C GLY A 146 17.54 -3.24 -22.27
N GLU A 147 16.70 -4.08 -21.64
CA GLU A 147 17.16 -5.16 -20.76
C GLU A 147 17.74 -6.32 -21.59
N HIS A 148 18.93 -6.82 -21.21
CA HIS A 148 19.55 -7.98 -21.85
C HIS A 148 18.85 -9.28 -21.44
N ILE A 149 18.71 -10.22 -22.37
CA ILE A 149 17.95 -11.47 -22.17
C ILE A 149 18.46 -12.32 -20.99
N GLU A 150 19.77 -12.34 -20.75
CA GLU A 150 20.35 -13.08 -19.62
C GLU A 150 20.05 -12.42 -18.26
N SER A 151 20.07 -11.09 -18.21
CA SER A 151 19.69 -10.33 -17.01
C SER A 151 18.22 -10.55 -16.69
N PHE A 152 17.37 -10.53 -17.72
CA PHE A 152 15.96 -10.87 -17.61
C PHE A 152 15.76 -12.27 -17.04
N ARG A 153 16.36 -13.30 -17.64
CA ARG A 153 16.26 -14.69 -17.15
C ARG A 153 16.73 -14.84 -15.70
N LYS A 154 17.83 -14.18 -15.32
CA LYS A 154 18.32 -14.14 -13.93
C LYS A 154 17.27 -13.55 -12.98
N ARG A 155 16.65 -12.43 -13.36
CA ARG A 155 15.57 -11.80 -12.60
C ARG A 155 14.35 -12.71 -12.48
N VAL A 156 13.91 -13.35 -13.57
CA VAL A 156 12.78 -14.29 -13.55
C VAL A 156 13.04 -15.43 -12.56
N ARG A 157 14.21 -16.07 -12.61
CA ARG A 157 14.56 -17.15 -11.67
C ARG A 157 14.56 -16.67 -10.22
N GLN A 158 15.07 -15.47 -9.95
CA GLN A 158 15.07 -14.90 -8.60
C GLN A 158 13.65 -14.65 -8.08
N LEU A 159 12.74 -14.15 -8.92
CA LEU A 159 11.33 -13.93 -8.54
C LEU A 159 10.62 -15.25 -8.24
N ILE A 160 10.87 -16.29 -9.05
CA ILE A 160 10.30 -17.62 -8.83
C ILE A 160 10.82 -18.22 -7.54
N ALA A 161 12.13 -18.16 -7.29
CA ALA A 161 12.74 -18.65 -6.06
C ALA A 161 12.19 -17.92 -4.83
N GLN A 162 12.00 -16.60 -4.90
CA GLN A 162 11.39 -15.83 -3.81
C GLN A 162 9.96 -16.27 -3.50
N ASN A 163 9.16 -16.55 -4.52
CA ASN A 163 7.77 -16.97 -4.33
C ASN A 163 7.63 -18.43 -3.87
N ALA A 164 8.49 -19.32 -4.37
CA ALA A 164 8.50 -20.74 -3.99
C ALA A 164 9.21 -21.02 -2.65
N GLY A 165 9.96 -20.04 -2.13
CA GLY A 165 10.70 -20.17 -0.88
C GLY A 165 11.77 -21.26 -0.95
N ALA A 166 12.00 -21.95 0.18
CA ALA A 166 13.03 -22.99 0.28
C ALA A 166 12.80 -24.21 -0.65
N ALA A 167 11.60 -24.37 -1.21
CA ALA A 167 11.24 -25.52 -2.04
C ALA A 167 11.88 -25.48 -3.44
N ALA A 168 12.14 -24.30 -4.01
CA ALA A 168 12.72 -24.17 -5.35
C ALA A 168 14.26 -24.23 -5.39
N GLY A 169 14.92 -24.28 -4.23
CA GLY A 169 16.39 -24.27 -4.16
C GLY A 169 17.00 -22.91 -4.53
N LYS A 170 18.23 -22.91 -5.07
CA LYS A 170 18.91 -21.66 -5.47
C LYS A 170 18.33 -21.16 -6.80
N PRO A 171 18.25 -19.83 -7.01
CA PRO A 171 17.79 -19.26 -8.28
C PRO A 171 18.55 -19.77 -9.51
N GLU A 172 19.83 -20.11 -9.36
CA GLU A 172 20.68 -20.59 -10.46
C GLU A 172 20.27 -21.97 -10.97
N ASP A 173 19.67 -22.79 -10.09
CA ASP A 173 19.27 -24.15 -10.39
C ASP A 173 17.87 -24.21 -11.02
N ILE A 174 17.19 -23.07 -11.24
CA ILE A 174 15.83 -23.07 -11.81
C ILE A 174 15.89 -23.07 -13.34
N GLU A 175 15.34 -24.11 -13.94
CA GLU A 175 15.14 -24.20 -15.38
C GLU A 175 13.77 -23.60 -15.77
N LEU A 176 13.78 -22.64 -16.69
CA LEU A 176 12.59 -22.00 -17.23
C LEU A 176 12.12 -22.79 -18.46
N LEU A 177 10.83 -23.12 -18.54
CA LEU A 177 10.27 -23.98 -19.59
C LEU A 177 9.44 -23.16 -20.57
N GLY A 178 9.54 -23.51 -21.85
CA GLY A 178 8.70 -22.97 -22.94
C GLY A 178 8.76 -21.44 -23.05
N GLU A 179 9.97 -20.88 -23.08
CA GLU A 179 10.19 -19.45 -23.30
C GLU A 179 9.74 -19.05 -24.71
N GLU A 180 8.71 -18.22 -24.78
CA GLU A 180 8.15 -17.70 -26.02
C GLU A 180 7.95 -16.18 -25.92
N LYS A 181 8.51 -15.44 -26.89
CA LYS A 181 8.24 -14.00 -27.02
C LYS A 181 6.91 -13.83 -27.75
N ILE A 182 5.92 -13.28 -27.07
CA ILE A 182 4.57 -13.11 -27.60
C ILE A 182 4.44 -11.79 -28.34
N ASP A 183 4.88 -10.69 -27.72
CA ASP A 183 4.58 -9.35 -28.21
C ASP A 183 5.62 -8.31 -27.78
N VAL A 184 5.50 -7.11 -28.32
CA VAL A 184 6.21 -5.90 -27.88
C VAL A 184 5.17 -4.85 -27.55
N VAL A 185 5.18 -4.36 -26.31
CA VAL A 185 4.23 -3.37 -25.83
C VAL A 185 4.91 -2.01 -25.68
N GLU A 186 4.17 -0.95 -25.97
CA GLU A 186 4.53 0.45 -25.69
C GLU A 186 3.46 1.06 -24.79
N GLY A 187 3.84 1.50 -23.59
CA GLY A 187 2.92 2.15 -22.65
C GLY A 187 1.90 1.23 -21.96
N SER A 188 2.20 -0.06 -21.79
CA SER A 188 1.32 -0.99 -21.07
C SER A 188 1.36 -0.77 -19.55
N VAL A 189 0.19 -0.85 -18.92
CA VAL A 189 0.02 -0.80 -17.46
C VAL A 189 -0.32 -2.17 -16.86
N ASP A 190 -0.15 -3.24 -17.62
CA ASP A 190 -0.52 -4.60 -17.21
C ASP A 190 0.57 -5.36 -16.48
N PHE A 191 1.73 -4.73 -16.27
CA PHE A 191 2.88 -5.37 -15.66
C PHE A 191 3.29 -4.63 -14.39
N HIS A 192 3.65 -5.38 -13.36
CA HIS A 192 4.08 -4.81 -12.10
C HIS A 192 5.39 -4.01 -12.27
N PRO A 193 5.50 -2.75 -11.81
CA PRO A 193 6.66 -1.88 -12.10
C PRO A 193 8.03 -2.43 -11.65
N GLU A 194 8.06 -3.08 -10.47
CA GLU A 194 9.30 -3.69 -9.95
C GLU A 194 9.59 -5.06 -10.59
N SER A 195 8.65 -6.01 -10.50
CA SER A 195 8.87 -7.40 -10.89
C SER A 195 8.67 -7.68 -12.38
N GLY A 196 7.99 -6.79 -13.12
CA GLY A 196 7.60 -6.99 -14.51
C GLY A 196 6.60 -8.13 -14.73
N GLY A 197 6.12 -8.79 -13.68
CA GLY A 197 5.14 -9.88 -13.82
C GLY A 197 3.75 -9.34 -14.17
N LEU A 198 2.99 -10.10 -14.95
CA LEU A 198 1.62 -9.74 -15.34
C LEU A 198 0.73 -9.51 -14.11
N LEU A 199 -0.04 -8.44 -14.14
CA LEU A 199 -1.03 -8.05 -13.13
C LEU A 199 -2.40 -8.62 -13.48
N ASN A 200 -3.09 -9.18 -12.49
CA ASN A 200 -4.47 -9.62 -12.66
C ASN A 200 -5.44 -8.44 -12.86
N GLU A 201 -6.71 -8.77 -13.05
CA GLU A 201 -7.78 -7.76 -13.09
C GLU A 201 -7.87 -6.98 -11.79
N ALA A 202 -8.16 -5.69 -11.92
CA ALA A 202 -8.30 -4.81 -10.78
C ALA A 202 -9.52 -5.21 -9.93
N ARG A 203 -9.32 -5.33 -8.61
CA ARG A 203 -10.37 -5.67 -7.65
C ARG A 203 -10.44 -4.61 -6.54
N PRO A 204 -11.64 -4.29 -6.03
CA PRO A 204 -11.77 -3.34 -4.93
C PRO A 204 -11.15 -3.91 -3.65
N PHE A 205 -10.33 -3.12 -2.99
CA PHE A 205 -9.76 -3.41 -1.68
C PHE A 205 -10.20 -2.32 -0.69
N ASN A 206 -11.02 -2.71 0.29
CA ASN A 206 -11.52 -1.77 1.30
C ASN A 206 -10.35 -1.25 2.15
N LEU A 207 -10.25 0.07 2.27
CA LEU A 207 -9.15 0.75 2.95
C LEU A 207 -9.36 0.89 4.46
N MET A 208 -10.56 0.59 4.97
CA MET A 208 -10.84 0.64 6.40
C MET A 208 -10.13 -0.49 7.15
N LEU A 209 -9.46 -0.12 8.24
CA LEU A 209 -8.87 -1.10 9.14
C LEU A 209 -9.96 -1.76 9.98
N LYS A 210 -10.24 -3.02 9.68
CA LYS A 210 -11.19 -3.87 10.38
C LYS A 210 -10.58 -4.40 11.69
N THR A 211 -11.38 -4.41 12.75
CA THR A 211 -11.08 -5.01 14.05
C THR A 211 -12.32 -5.69 14.62
N TYR A 212 -12.23 -6.25 15.82
CA TYR A 212 -13.34 -6.90 16.52
C TYR A 212 -13.46 -6.33 17.95
N ILE A 213 -14.67 -6.01 18.38
CA ILE A 213 -15.00 -5.57 19.74
C ILE A 213 -15.64 -6.73 20.48
N GLY A 214 -14.98 -7.20 21.54
CA GLY A 214 -15.52 -8.26 22.38
C GLY A 214 -14.48 -9.36 22.63
N PRO A 215 -14.81 -10.33 23.50
CA PRO A 215 -13.91 -11.43 23.83
C PRO A 215 -13.75 -12.43 22.68
N THR A 216 -14.72 -12.46 21.77
CA THR A 216 -14.77 -13.35 20.62
C THR A 216 -14.62 -12.55 19.33
N ALA A 217 -13.78 -12.99 18.40
CA ALA A 217 -13.65 -12.34 17.10
C ALA A 217 -14.70 -12.88 16.12
N THR A 218 -15.99 -12.65 16.40
CA THR A 218 -17.08 -13.10 15.53
C THR A 218 -17.47 -12.03 14.51
N GLU A 219 -18.22 -12.41 13.47
CA GLU A 219 -18.71 -11.45 12.48
C GLU A 219 -19.67 -10.40 13.07
N ASN A 220 -20.35 -10.72 14.16
CA ASN A 220 -21.22 -9.78 14.87
C ASN A 220 -20.43 -8.74 15.68
N ASP A 221 -19.17 -9.05 15.99
CA ASP A 221 -18.28 -8.22 16.81
C ASP A 221 -17.42 -7.28 15.95
N VAL A 222 -17.62 -7.26 14.63
CA VAL A 222 -16.81 -6.44 13.71
C VAL A 222 -16.93 -4.95 14.05
N ALA A 223 -15.81 -4.26 14.03
CA ALA A 223 -15.73 -2.81 14.06
C ALA A 223 -14.62 -2.29 13.14
N TYR A 224 -14.57 -0.98 12.96
CA TYR A 224 -13.58 -0.34 12.11
C TYR A 224 -12.93 0.82 12.85
N LEU A 225 -11.63 1.01 12.62
CA LEU A 225 -11.00 2.30 12.92
C LEU A 225 -11.51 3.30 11.89
N ARG A 226 -11.99 4.45 12.36
CA ARG A 226 -12.56 5.47 11.47
C ARG A 226 -11.59 5.88 10.36
N PRO A 227 -12.01 5.88 9.07
CA PRO A 227 -11.20 6.40 7.97
C PRO A 227 -11.17 7.94 7.93
N GLU A 228 -12.12 8.60 8.61
CA GLU A 228 -12.25 10.05 8.72
C GLU A 228 -12.91 10.47 10.04
N THR A 229 -12.90 11.76 10.38
CA THR A 229 -13.50 12.28 11.63
C THR A 229 -14.94 12.78 11.46
N ALA A 230 -15.41 13.02 10.24
CA ALA A 230 -16.67 13.71 9.96
C ALA A 230 -17.92 12.95 10.47
N GLN A 231 -17.93 11.63 10.34
CA GLN A 231 -19.09 10.81 10.75
C GLN A 231 -19.47 10.99 12.23
N ALA A 232 -18.50 11.25 13.09
CA ALA A 232 -18.77 11.53 14.49
C ALA A 232 -19.52 12.86 14.68
N ILE A 233 -19.17 13.88 13.89
CA ILE A 233 -19.84 15.18 13.91
C ILE A 233 -21.29 15.03 13.48
N PHE A 234 -21.54 14.29 12.39
CA PHE A 234 -22.90 14.03 11.90
C PHE A 234 -23.75 13.26 12.92
N ALA A 235 -23.18 12.20 13.52
CA ALA A 235 -23.88 11.39 14.52
C ALA A 235 -24.21 12.18 15.80
N GLN A 236 -23.39 13.18 16.15
CA GLN A 236 -23.57 14.02 17.34
C GLN A 236 -24.29 15.34 17.07
N PHE A 237 -24.67 15.63 15.82
CA PHE A 237 -25.23 16.94 15.42
C PHE A 237 -26.36 17.41 16.35
N ARG A 238 -27.33 16.54 16.62
CA ARG A 238 -28.47 16.87 17.51
C ARG A 238 -28.01 17.15 18.94
N ASN A 239 -27.17 16.29 19.51
CA ASN A 239 -26.67 16.46 20.87
C ASN A 239 -25.88 17.78 21.02
N VAL A 240 -25.05 18.12 20.03
CA VAL A 240 -24.28 19.37 20.01
C VAL A 240 -25.19 20.58 19.88
N CYS A 241 -26.13 20.56 18.93
CA CYS A 241 -27.10 21.64 18.72
C CYS A 241 -27.93 21.92 19.99
N ASP A 242 -28.41 20.86 20.65
CA ASP A 242 -29.25 20.95 21.84
C ASP A 242 -28.46 21.46 23.07
N SER A 243 -27.22 20.97 23.26
CA SER A 243 -26.40 21.31 24.43
C SER A 243 -25.67 22.65 24.34
N SER A 244 -25.23 23.04 23.13
CA SER A 244 -24.40 24.23 22.91
C SER A 244 -25.21 25.49 22.62
N ARG A 245 -26.54 25.38 22.47
CA ARG A 245 -27.48 26.49 22.20
C ARG A 245 -27.12 27.31 20.95
N VAL A 246 -26.43 26.68 20.00
CA VAL A 246 -26.07 27.27 18.70
C VAL A 246 -27.27 27.25 17.76
N LYS A 247 -27.29 28.18 16.79
CA LYS A 247 -28.31 28.22 15.73
C LYS A 247 -27.64 27.92 14.39
N VAL A 248 -28.33 27.21 13.52
CA VAL A 248 -27.88 26.95 12.14
C VAL A 248 -27.84 28.28 11.37
N PRO A 249 -26.77 28.55 10.58
CA PRO A 249 -25.61 27.69 10.35
C PRO A 249 -24.56 27.78 11.46
N PHE A 250 -23.98 26.62 11.81
CA PHE A 250 -22.79 26.50 12.66
C PHE A 250 -21.94 25.32 12.17
N GLY A 251 -20.67 25.29 12.57
CA GLY A 251 -19.69 24.24 12.28
C GLY A 251 -19.26 23.44 13.49
#